data_AF-A0A922WJ31-F1
#
_entry.id   AF-A0A922WJ31-F1
#
_cell.length_a   1.000
_cell.length_b   1.000
_cell.length_c   1.000
_cell.angle_alpha   90.00
_cell.angle_beta   90.00
_cell.angle_gamma   90.00
#
_symmetry.space_group_name_H-M   'P 1'
#
loop_
_entity.id
_entity.type
_entity.pdbx_description
1 polymer ?
#
loop_
_entity_poly.entity_id
_entity_poly.type
_entity_poly.pdbx_seq_one_letter_code
_entity_poly.pdbx_strand_id
1 'polypeptide(L)'
;MAKNLTLILESELWAFVRENCGDGRPFDTADAFVIDLVRQRMLQSQAAKVREAILEGYQDAIEGRTIVYEGNLRSLLSQAEK
;
A
#
# COMPACT_ATOMS: atom_id res chain seq x y z
N MET A 1 2.48 -17.58 7.80
CA MET A 1 2.28 -17.58 9.27
C MET A 1 1.28 -16.49 9.60
N ALA A 2 0.05 -16.85 9.97
CA ALA A 2 -0.94 -15.87 10.43
C ALA A 2 -0.56 -15.40 11.84
N LYS A 3 -0.60 -14.09 12.08
CA LYS A 3 -0.40 -13.49 13.40
C LYS A 3 -1.74 -12.92 13.86
N ASN A 4 -2.10 -13.16 15.11
CA ASN A 4 -3.32 -12.61 15.68
C ASN A 4 -3.07 -11.18 16.15
N LEU A 5 -4.01 -10.29 15.87
CA LEU A 5 -4.02 -8.89 16.29
C LEU A 5 -5.33 -8.65 17.05
N THR A 6 -5.23 -8.22 18.30
CA THR A 6 -6.41 -7.80 19.08
C THR A 6 -6.54 -6.28 18.96
N LEU A 7 -7.69 -5.82 18.50
CA LEU A 7 -8.00 -4.40 18.34
C LEU A 7 -9.12 -4.00 19.30
N ILE A 8 -8.98 -2.84 19.93
CA ILE A 8 -10.06 -2.20 20.68
C ILE A 8 -10.52 -1.02 19.83
N LEU A 9 -11.78 -1.06 19.42
CA LEU A 9 -12.40 -0.02 18.60
C LEU A 9 -13.30 0.85 19.47
N GLU A 10 -13.34 2.14 19.15
CA GLU A 10 -14.36 3.03 19.70
C GLU A 10 -15.76 2.61 19.23
N SER A 11 -16.78 2.99 19.99
CA SER A 11 -18.17 2.58 19.73
C SER A 11 -18.66 2.97 18.34
N GLU A 12 -18.25 4.14 17.83
CA GLU A 12 -18.57 4.61 16.49
C GLU A 12 -17.93 3.75 15.40
N LEU A 13 -16.64 3.42 15.53
CA LEU A 13 -15.92 2.55 14.60
C LEU A 13 -16.47 1.13 14.61
N TRP A 14 -16.86 0.63 15.79
CA TRP A 14 -17.52 -0.66 15.90
C TRP A 14 -18.90 -0.68 15.21
N ALA A 15 -19.67 0.40 15.36
CA ALA A 15 -20.94 0.56 14.66
C ALA A 15 -20.75 0.55 13.14
N PHE A 16 -19.74 1.28 12.64
CA PHE A 16 -19.38 1.29 11.21
C PHE A 16 -19.01 -0.11 10.70
N VAL A 17 -18.19 -0.87 11.44
CA VAL A 17 -17.84 -2.25 11.07
C VAL A 17 -19.09 -3.12 11.03
N ARG A 18 -19.97 -3.03 12.04
CA ARG A 18 -21.23 -3.79 12.05
C ARG A 18 -22.22 -3.37 10.99
N GLU A 19 -22.19 -2.12 10.52
CA GLU A 19 -23.01 -1.63 9.41
C GLU A 19 -22.50 -2.12 8.03
N ASN A 20 -21.28 -2.63 7.95
CA ASN A 20 -20.73 -3.14 6.70
C ASN A 20 -20.62 -4.68 6.66
N CYS A 21 -21.03 -5.35 7.75
CA CYS A 21 -21.01 -6.81 7.88
C CYS A 21 -22.41 -7.40 8.15
N GLY A 22 -22.62 -8.67 7.79
CA GLY A 22 -23.83 -9.43 8.09
C GLY A 22 -24.59 -9.93 6.86
N ASP A 23 -25.71 -10.61 7.09
CA ASP A 23 -26.48 -11.26 6.02
C ASP A 23 -26.96 -10.28 4.96
N GLY A 24 -26.58 -10.55 3.70
CA GLY A 24 -26.88 -9.72 2.54
C GLY A 24 -25.88 -8.59 2.27
N ARG A 25 -24.78 -8.50 3.03
CA ARG A 25 -23.69 -7.53 2.82
C ARG A 25 -22.45 -8.20 2.22
N PRO A 26 -21.48 -7.42 1.69
CA PRO A 26 -20.31 -7.98 1.00
C PRO A 26 -19.38 -8.80 1.90
N PHE A 27 -19.48 -8.64 3.22
CA PHE A 27 -18.61 -9.30 4.18
C PHE A 27 -19.43 -10.08 5.23
N ASP A 28 -19.12 -11.36 5.34
CA ASP A 28 -19.78 -12.29 6.27
C ASP A 28 -19.40 -12.02 7.73
N THR A 29 -18.18 -11.54 7.98
CA THR A 29 -17.64 -11.30 9.32
C THR A 29 -16.96 -9.94 9.45
N ALA A 30 -16.98 -9.39 10.67
CA ALA A 30 -16.25 -8.17 11.02
C ALA A 30 -14.75 -8.27 10.70
N ASP A 31 -14.14 -9.43 10.96
CA ASP A 31 -12.72 -9.66 10.69
C ASP A 31 -12.42 -9.58 9.19
N ALA A 32 -13.28 -10.17 8.34
CA ALA A 32 -13.11 -10.11 6.89
C ALA A 32 -13.17 -8.66 6.37
N PHE A 33 -14.12 -7.88 6.88
CA PHE A 33 -14.24 -6.46 6.54
C PHE A 33 -13.02 -5.64 7.00
N VAL A 34 -12.57 -5.82 8.24
CA VAL A 34 -11.41 -5.10 8.80
C VAL A 34 -10.13 -5.46 8.03
N ILE A 35 -9.95 -6.74 7.69
CA ILE A 35 -8.81 -7.19 6.86
C ILE A 35 -8.83 -6.49 5.51
N ASP A 36 -9.99 -6.39 4.86
CA ASP A 36 -10.10 -5.72 3.56
C ASP A 36 -9.82 -4.23 3.68
N LEU A 37 -10.35 -3.56 4.70
CA LEU A 37 -10.08 -2.15 4.97
C LEU A 37 -8.57 -1.87 5.14
N VAL A 38 -7.88 -2.73 5.88
CA VAL A 38 -6.41 -2.64 6.05
C VAL A 38 -5.69 -2.85 4.73
N ARG A 39 -6.13 -3.81 3.89
CA ARG A 39 -5.55 -4.01 2.55
C ARG A 39 -5.75 -2.78 1.66
N GLN A 40 -6.94 -2.21 1.63
CA GLN A 40 -7.23 -1.02 0.85
C GLN A 40 -6.32 0.14 1.25
N ARG A 41 -6.17 0.38 2.56
CA ARG A 41 -5.26 1.41 3.08
C ARG A 41 -3.80 1.15 2.71
N MET A 42 -3.37 -0.11 2.79
CA MET A 42 -2.03 -0.52 2.38
C MET A 42 -1.78 -0.23 0.89
N LEU A 43 -2.72 -0.63 0.02
CA LEU A 43 -2.62 -0.40 -1.43
C LEU A 43 -2.60 1.09 -1.77
N GLN A 44 -3.43 1.90 -1.11
CA GLN A 44 -3.42 3.36 -1.29
C GLN A 44 -2.07 3.97 -0.90
N SER A 45 -1.48 3.52 0.21
CA SER A 45 -0.16 4.00 0.66
C SER A 45 0.95 3.58 -0.30
N GLN A 46 0.93 2.34 -0.80
CA GLN A 46 1.89 1.87 -1.80
C GLN A 46 1.74 2.64 -3.11
N ALA A 47 0.51 2.86 -3.58
CA ALA A 47 0.26 3.65 -4.79
C ALA A 47 0.74 5.10 -4.64
N ALA A 48 0.61 5.72 -3.47
CA ALA A 48 1.16 7.05 -3.20
C ALA A 48 2.69 7.07 -3.36
N LYS A 49 3.40 6.10 -2.76
CA LYS A 49 4.85 5.97 -2.89
C LYS A 49 5.30 5.75 -4.33
N VAL A 50 4.57 4.91 -5.09
CA VAL A 50 4.87 4.66 -6.50
C VAL A 50 4.66 5.93 -7.32
N ARG A 51 3.60 6.71 -7.06
CA ARG A 51 3.39 7.99 -7.75
C ARG A 51 4.53 8.98 -7.47
N GLU A 52 4.96 9.10 -6.23
CA GLU A 52 6.09 9.95 -5.85
C GLU A 52 7.38 9.53 -6.58
N ALA A 53 7.70 8.23 -6.58
CA ALA A 53 8.87 7.70 -7.28
C ALA A 53 8.82 7.91 -8.80
N ILE A 54 7.63 7.82 -9.41
CA ILE A 54 7.45 8.11 -10.84
C ILE A 54 7.72 9.58 -11.13
N LEU A 55 7.18 10.50 -10.31
CA LEU A 55 7.39 11.93 -10.47
C LEU A 55 8.86 12.31 -10.29
N GLU A 56 9.53 11.71 -9.31
CA GLU A 56 10.98 11.86 -9.10
C GLU A 56 11.76 11.40 -10.33
N GLY A 57 11.46 10.22 -10.89
CA GLY A 57 12.11 9.72 -12.09
C GLY A 57 11.90 10.61 -13.32
N TYR A 58 10.73 11.23 -13.48
CA TYR A 58 10.50 12.22 -14.53
C TYR A 58 11.34 13.48 -14.32
N GLN A 59 11.47 13.94 -13.08
CA GLN A 59 12.30 15.10 -12.76
C GLN A 59 13.78 14.80 -13.02
N ASP A 60 14.25 13.60 -12.66
CA ASP A 60 15.60 13.14 -12.96
C ASP A 60 15.88 13.11 -14.47
N ALA A 61 14.91 12.68 -15.28
CA ALA A 61 15.01 12.72 -16.73
C ALA A 61 15.15 14.14 -17.29
N ILE A 62 14.39 15.10 -16.75
CA ILE A 62 14.48 16.52 -17.12
C ILE A 62 15.84 17.10 -16.72
N GLU A 63 16.32 16.75 -15.54
CA GLU A 63 17.57 17.27 -14.96
C GLU A 63 18.81 16.51 -15.44
N GLY A 64 18.66 15.53 -16.33
CA GLY A 64 19.74 14.76 -16.93
C GLY A 64 20.40 13.75 -15.98
N ARG A 65 19.77 13.44 -14.83
CA ARG A 65 20.22 12.42 -13.86
C ARG A 65 19.77 11.02 -14.29
N THR A 66 20.07 10.63 -15.53
CA THR A 66 19.70 9.31 -16.07
C THR A 66 20.92 8.49 -16.40
N ILE A 67 20.88 7.20 -16.11
CA ILE A 67 21.92 6.25 -16.51
C ILE A 67 21.33 5.34 -17.59
N VAL A 68 22.11 5.08 -18.65
CA VAL A 68 21.70 4.17 -19.72
C VAL A 68 21.55 2.77 -19.17
N TYR A 69 20.43 2.12 -19.47
CA TYR A 69 20.18 0.76 -19.04
C TYR A 69 20.99 -0.25 -19.87
N GLU A 70 22.02 -0.86 -19.27
CA GLU A 70 22.90 -1.84 -19.93
C GLU A 70 22.46 -3.31 -19.74
N GLY A 71 21.18 -3.55 -19.39
CA GLY A 71 20.64 -4.91 -19.24
C GLY A 71 20.76 -5.49 -17.82
N ASN A 72 21.31 -4.76 -16.86
CA ASN A 72 21.37 -5.19 -15.45
C ASN A 72 20.99 -4.07 -14.48
N LEU A 73 19.74 -4.08 -14.01
CA LEU A 73 19.20 -3.05 -13.12
C LEU A 73 19.86 -3.08 -11.73
N ARG A 74 20.18 -4.27 -11.20
CA ARG A 74 20.80 -4.40 -9.88
C ARG A 74 22.20 -3.78 -9.85
N SER A 75 23.00 -4.03 -10.89
CA SER A 75 24.34 -3.44 -11.00
C SER A 75 24.29 -1.92 -11.08
N LEU A 76 23.33 -1.36 -11.83
CA LEU A 76 23.14 0.08 -11.95
C LEU A 76 22.70 0.73 -10.64
N LEU A 77 21.77 0.13 -9.90
CA LEU A 77 21.33 0.64 -8.60
C LEU A 77 22.47 0.67 -7.57
N SER A 78 23.33 -0.37 -7.54
CA SER A 78 24.49 -0.39 -6.65
C SER A 78 25.56 0.68 -6.94
N GLN A 79 25.58 1.22 -8.16
CA GLN A 79 26.46 2.32 -8.54
C GLN A 79 25.88 3.69 -8.17
N ALA A 80 24.55 3.82 -8.14
CA ALA A 80 23.85 5.03 -7.73
C ALA A 80 23.82 5.25 -6.20
N GLU A 81 23.99 4.20 -5.40
CA GLU A 81 24.06 4.27 -3.93
C GLU A 81 25.44 4.70 -3.36
N LYS A 82 26.43 5.00 -4.22
CA LYS A 82 27.77 5.49 -3.83
C LYS A 82 27.90 6.99 -4.04
#